data_AF-A0A261KJZ7-F1
#
_entry.id   AF-A0A261KJZ7-F1
#
_cell.length_a   1.000
_cell.length_b   1.000
_cell.length_c   1.000
_cell.angle_alpha   90.00
_cell.angle_beta   90.00
_cell.angle_gamma   90.00
#
_symmetry.space_group_name_H-M   'P 1'
#
loop_
_entity.id
_entity.type
_entity.pdbx_description
1 polymer ?
#
loop_
_entity_poly.entity_id
_entity_poly.type
_entity_poly.pdbx_seq_one_letter_code
_entity_poly.pdbx_strand_id
1 'polypeptide(L)'
;MYFSWAYSHAVPSLETQKLSFLEFRKKVSETGIDDFVISSTKELKNRFDSYFQHLLNKPNVLWVKYEDMVYDFRNWMETVVDFCGLETNQETVNQLIESADFSVSQENIYNHKRQVLPGDHQRKLNVNTINYLNKEFEEALEILDYK
;
A
#
# COMPACT_ATOMS: atom_id res chain seq x y z
N MET A 1 -6.13 -2.38 0.55
CA MET A 1 -6.57 -3.71 0.04
C MET A 1 -8.06 -3.96 0.25
N TYR A 2 -8.58 -3.95 1.49
CA TYR A 2 -10.01 -4.21 1.78
C TYR A 2 -11.00 -3.50 0.85
N PHE A 3 -10.95 -2.16 0.79
CA PHE A 3 -11.87 -1.37 -0.02
C PHE A 3 -11.82 -1.68 -1.53
N SER A 4 -10.66 -2.10 -2.03
CA SER A 4 -10.54 -2.52 -3.43
C SER A 4 -11.33 -3.81 -3.66
N TRP A 5 -11.07 -4.85 -2.87
CA TRP A 5 -11.77 -6.13 -3.01
C TRP A 5 -13.28 -6.01 -2.76
N ALA A 6 -13.66 -5.25 -1.74
CA ALA A 6 -15.05 -5.04 -1.36
C ALA A 6 -15.84 -4.17 -2.36
N TYR A 7 -15.21 -3.15 -2.98
CA TYR A 7 -15.95 -2.11 -3.70
C TYR A 7 -15.39 -1.76 -5.09
N SER A 8 -14.09 -1.47 -5.22
CA SER A 8 -13.57 -0.76 -6.41
C SER A 8 -12.77 -1.60 -7.42
N HIS A 9 -12.38 -2.83 -7.09
CA HIS A 9 -11.62 -3.69 -8.01
C HIS A 9 -12.50 -4.06 -9.22
N ALA A 10 -11.92 -4.11 -10.42
CA ALA A 10 -12.68 -4.46 -11.61
C ALA A 10 -13.17 -5.92 -11.52
N VAL A 11 -14.42 -6.17 -11.92
CA VAL A 11 -14.93 -7.54 -12.03
C VAL A 11 -14.28 -8.18 -13.27
N PRO A 12 -13.71 -9.40 -13.17
CA PRO A 12 -13.17 -10.11 -14.31
C PRO A 12 -14.21 -10.27 -15.43
N SER A 13 -13.80 -10.13 -16.68
CA SER A 13 -14.68 -10.29 -17.84
C SER A 13 -15.04 -11.74 -18.15
N LEU A 14 -14.18 -12.69 -17.72
CA LEU A 14 -14.41 -14.12 -17.93
C LEU A 14 -15.43 -14.66 -16.92
N GLU A 15 -16.51 -15.26 -17.41
CA GLU A 15 -17.64 -15.68 -16.56
C GLU A 15 -17.24 -16.69 -15.46
N THR A 16 -16.28 -17.57 -15.76
CA THR A 16 -15.77 -18.56 -14.77
C THR A 16 -15.04 -17.91 -13.59
N GLN A 17 -14.42 -16.75 -13.80
CA GLN A 17 -13.74 -15.98 -12.76
C GLN A 17 -14.68 -14.96 -12.09
N LYS A 18 -15.67 -14.49 -12.84
CA LYS A 18 -16.65 -13.51 -12.36
C LYS A 18 -17.48 -14.03 -11.19
N LEU A 19 -17.99 -15.26 -11.27
CA LEU A 19 -18.81 -15.83 -10.20
C LEU A 19 -18.03 -15.94 -8.88
N SER A 20 -16.85 -16.58 -8.92
CA SER A 20 -16.00 -16.71 -7.73
C SER A 20 -15.52 -15.37 -7.18
N PHE A 21 -15.26 -14.40 -8.06
CA PHE A 21 -14.90 -13.04 -7.65
C PHE A 21 -16.06 -12.33 -6.93
N LEU A 22 -17.30 -12.43 -7.44
CA LEU A 22 -18.46 -11.80 -6.81
C LEU A 22 -18.78 -12.44 -5.46
N GLU A 23 -18.64 -13.76 -5.34
CA GLU A 23 -18.76 -14.47 -4.06
C GLU A 23 -17.69 -14.01 -3.07
N PHE A 24 -16.44 -13.93 -3.51
CA PHE A 24 -15.34 -13.42 -2.69
C PHE A 24 -15.59 -11.98 -2.23
N ARG A 25 -15.99 -11.08 -3.14
CA ARG A 25 -16.34 -9.70 -2.81
C ARG A 25 -17.43 -9.63 -1.75
N LYS A 26 -18.51 -10.40 -1.93
CA LYS A 26 -19.61 -10.45 -0.97
C LYS A 26 -19.09 -10.87 0.40
N LYS A 27 -18.30 -11.94 0.45
CA LYS A 27 -17.69 -12.44 1.70
C LYS A 27 -16.81 -11.39 2.37
N VAL A 28 -15.96 -10.69 1.62
CA VAL A 28 -15.09 -9.62 2.16
C VAL A 28 -15.95 -8.51 2.77
N SER A 29 -16.99 -8.05 2.06
CA SER A 29 -17.89 -7.01 2.56
C SER A 29 -18.66 -7.42 3.81
N GLU A 30 -19.06 -8.69 3.92
CA GLU A 30 -19.75 -9.24 5.11
C GLU A 30 -18.82 -9.45 6.30
N THR A 31 -17.56 -9.79 6.05
CA THR A 31 -16.53 -10.01 7.09
C THR A 31 -16.13 -8.69 7.76
N GLY A 32 -16.13 -7.59 7.00
CA GLY A 32 -15.69 -6.29 7.51
C GLY A 32 -14.17 -6.11 7.52
N ILE A 33 -13.73 -4.89 7.78
CA ILE A 33 -12.32 -4.49 7.58
C ILE A 33 -11.38 -5.14 8.60
N ASP A 34 -11.77 -5.21 9.88
CA ASP A 34 -10.94 -5.76 10.95
C ASP A 34 -10.63 -7.25 10.74
N ASP A 35 -11.66 -8.07 10.57
CA ASP A 35 -11.49 -9.50 10.35
C ASP A 35 -10.78 -9.78 9.02
N PHE A 36 -10.99 -8.95 7.99
CA PHE A 36 -10.26 -9.04 6.74
C PHE A 36 -8.76 -8.84 6.94
N VAL A 37 -8.32 -7.78 7.65
CA VAL A 37 -6.89 -7.54 7.86
C VAL A 37 -6.26 -8.59 8.77
N ILE A 38 -6.98 -9.07 9.79
CA ILE A 38 -6.51 -10.18 10.65
C ILE A 38 -6.31 -11.45 9.81
N SER A 39 -7.29 -11.83 8.98
CA SER A 39 -7.18 -13.02 8.14
C SER A 39 -6.05 -12.94 7.11
N SER A 40 -5.68 -11.73 6.69
CA SER A 40 -4.59 -11.46 5.74
C SER A 40 -3.21 -11.39 6.39
N THR A 41 -3.13 -11.35 7.73
CA THR A 41 -1.91 -11.03 8.47
C THR A 41 -0.77 -12.02 8.18
N LYS A 42 -1.07 -13.32 8.20
CA LYS A 42 -0.06 -14.37 7.97
C LYS A 42 0.59 -14.26 6.59
N GLU A 43 -0.20 -14.04 5.54
CA GLU A 43 0.32 -13.93 4.18
C GLU A 43 1.19 -12.67 4.04
N LEU A 44 0.73 -11.54 4.60
CA LEU A 44 1.48 -10.29 4.57
C LEU A 44 2.79 -10.38 5.35
N LYS A 45 2.79 -11.04 6.51
CA LYS A 45 4.00 -11.28 7.32
C LYS A 45 5.03 -12.10 6.54
N ASN A 46 4.61 -13.23 5.96
CA ASN A 46 5.50 -14.04 5.13
C ASN A 46 6.11 -13.25 3.96
N ARG A 47 5.38 -12.28 3.42
CA ARG A 47 5.88 -11.41 2.35
C ARG A 47 6.97 -10.45 2.85
N PHE A 48 6.76 -9.81 4.00
CA PHE A 48 7.79 -8.99 4.63
C PHE A 48 9.03 -9.82 4.98
N ASP A 49 8.85 -10.98 5.61
CA ASP A 49 9.95 -11.89 5.96
C ASP A 49 10.76 -12.26 4.72
N SER A 50 10.07 -12.58 3.61
CA SER A 50 10.71 -12.89 2.33
C SER A 50 11.48 -11.69 1.76
N TYR A 51 10.92 -10.47 1.84
CA TYR A 51 11.64 -9.27 1.43
C TYR A 51 12.87 -9.01 2.28
N PHE A 52 12.78 -9.15 3.60
CA PHE A 52 13.93 -8.95 4.48
C PHE A 52 15.01 -10.00 4.23
N GLN A 53 14.62 -11.27 4.07
CA GLN A 53 15.55 -12.36 3.80
C GLN A 53 16.30 -12.18 2.47
N HIS A 54 15.62 -11.70 1.43
CA HIS A 54 16.17 -11.73 0.07
C HIS A 54 16.60 -10.38 -0.48
N LEU A 55 16.01 -9.29 -0.02
CA LEU A 55 16.16 -7.95 -0.60
C LEU A 55 16.80 -6.93 0.35
N LEU A 56 16.83 -7.19 1.66
CA LEU A 56 17.49 -6.29 2.61
C LEU A 56 18.98 -6.19 2.30
N ASN A 57 19.51 -4.96 2.35
CA ASN A 57 20.92 -4.63 2.09
C ASN A 57 21.44 -5.06 0.70
N LYS A 58 20.56 -5.33 -0.27
CA LYS A 58 20.98 -5.58 -1.64
C LYS A 58 21.31 -4.27 -2.34
N PRO A 59 22.46 -4.16 -3.04
CA PRO A 59 22.90 -2.90 -3.63
C PRO A 59 21.98 -2.41 -4.75
N ASN A 60 21.19 -3.30 -5.36
CA ASN A 60 20.23 -3.00 -6.42
C ASN A 60 18.77 -2.95 -5.90
N VAL A 61 18.58 -2.76 -4.59
CA VAL A 61 17.26 -2.55 -3.98
C VAL A 61 17.24 -1.22 -3.23
N LEU A 62 16.31 -0.35 -3.60
CA LEU A 62 16.00 0.87 -2.86
C LEU A 62 14.74 0.66 -2.03
N TRP A 63 14.84 0.94 -0.73
CA TRP A 63 13.69 0.96 0.17
C TRP A 63 13.22 2.40 0.35
N VAL A 64 11.94 2.65 0.10
CA VAL A 64 11.31 3.97 0.22
C VAL A 64 9.99 3.85 0.99
N LYS A 65 9.59 4.92 1.70
CA LYS A 65 8.32 4.97 2.43
C LYS A 65 7.23 5.57 1.56
N TYR A 66 6.01 5.04 1.70
CA TYR A 66 4.84 5.59 1.02
C TYR A 66 4.50 7.00 1.55
N GLU A 67 4.72 7.22 2.84
CA GLU A 67 4.56 8.50 3.50
C GLU A 67 5.42 9.59 2.84
N ASP A 68 6.69 9.29 2.55
CA ASP A 68 7.59 10.23 1.87
C ASP A 68 7.11 10.53 0.46
N MET A 69 6.63 9.51 -0.27
CA MET A 69 6.07 9.71 -1.61
C MET A 69 4.86 10.65 -1.60
N VAL A 70 3.99 10.58 -0.58
CA VAL A 70 2.78 11.40 -0.50
C VAL A 70 3.08 12.81 0.04
N TYR A 71 3.94 12.92 1.05
CA TYR A 71 4.19 14.18 1.76
C TYR A 71 5.38 14.98 1.22
N ASP A 72 6.36 14.33 0.59
CA ASP A 72 7.54 14.94 -0.01
C ASP A 72 7.93 14.23 -1.32
N PHE A 73 7.01 14.27 -2.30
CA PHE A 73 7.19 13.58 -3.57
C PHE A 73 8.45 14.03 -4.32
N ARG A 74 8.89 15.29 -4.16
CA ARG A 74 10.10 15.79 -4.78
C ARG A 74 11.32 15.02 -4.30
N ASN A 75 11.55 14.99 -2.99
CA ASN A 75 12.70 14.29 -2.43
C ASN A 75 12.62 12.78 -2.69
N TRP A 76 11.42 12.21 -2.62
CA TRP A 76 11.19 10.81 -2.98
C TRP A 76 11.59 10.51 -4.43
N MET A 77 11.16 11.34 -5.38
CA MET A 77 11.47 11.17 -6.80
C MET A 77 12.97 11.36 -7.08
N GLU A 78 13.60 12.37 -6.48
CA GLU A 78 15.04 12.61 -6.60
C GLU A 78 15.85 11.41 -6.08
N THR A 79 15.43 10.81 -4.96
CA THR A 79 16.03 9.56 -4.42
C THR A 79 15.92 8.40 -5.41
N VAL A 80 14.76 8.24 -6.06
CA VAL A 80 14.55 7.16 -7.04
C VAL A 80 15.40 7.37 -8.30
N VAL A 81 15.47 8.59 -8.81
CA VAL A 81 16.26 8.94 -10.01
C VAL A 81 17.75 8.71 -9.76
N ASP A 82 18.28 9.19 -8.63
CA ASP A 82 19.66 9.00 -8.22
C ASP A 82 20.01 7.52 -8.08
N PHE A 83 19.16 6.75 -7.37
CA PHE A 83 19.37 5.32 -7.19
C PHE A 83 19.39 4.54 -8.51
N CYS A 84 18.56 4.92 -9.48
CA CYS A 84 18.54 4.29 -10.79
C CYS A 84 19.75 4.67 -11.67
N GLY A 85 20.59 5.62 -11.23
CA GLY A 85 21.74 6.11 -11.99
C GLY A 85 21.32 6.78 -13.31
N LEU A 86 20.13 7.39 -13.34
CA LEU A 86 19.61 8.01 -14.57
C LEU A 86 20.25 9.37 -14.78
N GLU A 87 21.09 9.48 -15.82
CA GLU A 87 21.59 10.76 -16.30
C GLU A 87 20.46 11.52 -17.02
N THR A 88 19.65 12.24 -16.25
CA THR A 88 18.57 13.08 -16.77
C THR A 88 18.76 14.53 -16.34
N ASN A 89 18.21 15.47 -17.12
CA ASN A 89 18.25 16.87 -16.76
C ASN A 89 17.21 17.17 -15.67
N GLN A 90 17.47 18.19 -14.86
CA GLN A 90 16.57 18.59 -13.78
C GLN A 90 15.17 18.99 -14.28
N GLU A 91 15.08 19.44 -15.53
CA GLU A 91 13.81 19.80 -16.16
C GLU A 91 12.87 18.59 -16.30
N THR A 92 13.40 17.43 -16.72
CA THR A 92 12.63 16.19 -16.82
C THR A 92 12.13 15.74 -15.44
N VAL A 93 12.98 15.82 -14.42
CA VAL A 93 12.60 15.48 -13.04
C VAL A 93 11.50 16.41 -12.54
N ASN A 94 11.60 17.72 -12.83
CA ASN A 94 10.58 18.68 -12.47
C ASN A 94 9.24 18.40 -13.18
N GLN A 95 9.26 18.04 -14.47
CA GLN A 95 8.03 17.65 -15.19
C GLN A 95 7.37 16.42 -14.57
N LEU A 96 8.15 15.41 -14.15
CA LEU A 96 7.61 14.24 -13.44
C LEU A 96 6.97 14.64 -12.11
N ILE A 97 7.64 15.50 -11.34
CA ILE A 97 7.11 16.02 -10.07
C ILE A 97 5.80 16.79 -10.28
N GLU A 98 5.74 17.65 -11.30
CA GLU A 98 4.53 18.41 -11.63
C GLU A 98 3.39 17.53 -12.17
N SER A 99 3.71 16.42 -12.82
CA SER A 99 2.72 15.48 -13.34
C SER A 99 2.06 14.61 -12.26
N ALA A 100 2.66 14.54 -11.07
CA ALA A 100 2.17 13.71 -9.99
C ALA A 100 0.95 14.32 -9.32
N ASP A 101 -0.18 13.64 -9.43
CA ASP A 101 -1.41 14.02 -8.76
C ASP A 101 -1.72 13.06 -7.61
N PHE A 102 -1.61 13.57 -6.38
CA PHE A 102 -2.05 12.89 -5.15
C PHE A 102 -3.37 13.43 -4.60
N SER A 103 -3.96 14.44 -5.26
CA SER A 103 -5.18 15.09 -4.78
C SER A 103 -6.39 14.16 -4.81
N VAL A 104 -7.17 14.19 -3.73
CA VAL A 104 -8.50 13.58 -3.67
C VAL A 104 -9.41 14.58 -3.00
N SER A 105 -10.42 15.06 -3.72
CA SER A 105 -11.36 16.08 -3.20
C SER A 105 -12.21 15.54 -2.05
N GLN A 106 -12.68 14.30 -2.17
CA GLN A 106 -13.42 13.60 -1.14
C GLN A 106 -13.22 12.10 -1.30
N GLU A 107 -13.18 11.40 -0.16
CA GLU A 107 -13.13 9.95 -0.16
C GLU A 107 -14.36 9.32 -0.84
N ASN A 108 -14.10 8.46 -1.83
CA ASN A 108 -15.09 7.59 -2.46
C ASN A 108 -14.61 6.14 -2.46
N ILE A 109 -15.32 5.27 -1.74
CA ILE A 109 -14.96 3.84 -1.59
C ILE A 109 -14.96 3.05 -2.90
N TYR A 110 -15.66 3.53 -3.92
CA TYR A 110 -15.74 2.91 -5.24
C TYR A 110 -14.60 3.35 -6.18
N ASN A 111 -13.79 4.33 -5.78
CA ASN A 111 -12.64 4.77 -6.55
C ASN A 111 -11.38 3.94 -6.23
N HIS A 112 -10.51 3.78 -7.23
CA HIS A 112 -9.19 3.18 -7.03
C HIS A 112 -8.29 4.08 -6.17
N LYS A 113 -8.20 5.37 -6.53
CA LYS A 113 -7.58 6.43 -5.71
C LYS A 113 -8.64 7.01 -4.79
N ARG A 114 -8.58 6.66 -3.50
CA ARG A 114 -9.68 6.90 -2.55
C ARG A 114 -9.45 8.06 -1.60
N GLN A 115 -8.38 8.07 -0.84
CA GLN A 115 -8.10 9.13 0.15
C GLN A 115 -6.61 9.52 0.22
N VAL A 116 -5.72 8.64 -0.28
CA VAL A 116 -4.26 8.82 -0.48
C VAL A 116 -3.44 9.06 0.78
N LEU A 117 -3.96 9.77 1.78
CA LEU A 117 -3.22 10.14 2.97
C LEU A 117 -2.92 8.93 3.87
N PRO A 118 -1.70 8.81 4.40
CA PRO A 118 -1.38 7.89 5.47
C PRO A 118 -2.32 7.98 6.70
N GLY A 119 -2.26 6.94 7.56
CA GLY A 119 -3.02 6.89 8.82
C GLY A 119 -4.47 6.39 8.73
N ASP A 120 -4.92 5.91 7.56
CA ASP A 120 -6.29 5.40 7.41
C ASP A 120 -6.61 4.20 8.30
N HIS A 121 -5.59 3.40 8.60
CA HIS A 121 -5.70 2.27 9.52
C HIS A 121 -6.09 2.74 10.93
N GLN A 122 -5.53 3.85 11.42
CA GLN A 122 -5.85 4.40 12.74
C GLN A 122 -7.29 4.92 12.84
N ARG A 123 -7.82 5.42 11.72
CA ARG A 123 -9.18 5.97 11.65
C ARG A 123 -10.28 4.91 11.48
N LYS A 124 -9.94 3.75 10.91
CA LYS A 124 -10.92 2.75 10.45
C LYS A 124 -10.82 1.38 11.12
N LEU A 125 -9.69 1.04 11.73
CA LEU A 125 -9.55 -0.20 12.47
C LEU A 125 -9.86 0.01 13.94
N ASN A 126 -10.37 -1.04 14.57
CA ASN A 126 -10.53 -1.07 16.02
C ASN A 126 -9.16 -1.10 16.72
N VAL A 127 -9.09 -0.52 17.92
CA VAL A 127 -7.85 -0.49 18.72
C VAL A 127 -7.28 -1.89 18.99
N ASN A 128 -8.15 -2.89 19.21
CA ASN A 128 -7.72 -4.28 19.43
C ASN A 128 -7.06 -4.87 18.17
N THR A 129 -7.59 -4.55 17.00
CA THR A 129 -7.02 -4.96 15.70
C THR A 129 -5.67 -4.30 15.48
N ILE A 130 -5.55 -3.00 15.75
CA ILE A 130 -4.28 -2.27 15.64
C ILE A 130 -3.23 -2.89 16.56
N ASN A 131 -3.58 -3.14 17.82
CA ASN A 131 -2.66 -3.75 18.79
C ASN A 131 -2.22 -5.16 18.36
N TYR A 132 -3.14 -5.96 17.83
CA TYR A 132 -2.83 -7.27 17.26
C TYR A 132 -1.84 -7.15 16.10
N LEU A 133 -2.09 -6.26 15.14
CA LEU A 133 -1.23 -6.06 13.98
C LEU A 133 0.16 -5.55 14.39
N ASN A 134 0.23 -4.56 15.30
CA ASN A 134 1.51 -4.05 15.79
C ASN A 134 2.36 -5.15 16.41
N LYS A 135 1.74 -6.07 17.15
CA LYS A 135 2.44 -7.24 17.71
C LYS A 135 2.89 -8.22 16.62
N GLU A 136 2.04 -8.53 15.65
CA GLU A 136 2.38 -9.50 14.59
C GLU A 136 3.48 -9.00 13.65
N PHE A 137 3.55 -7.68 13.45
CA PHE A 137 4.51 -6.99 12.58
C PHE A 137 5.63 -6.25 13.32
N GLU A 138 5.82 -6.47 14.63
CA GLU A 138 6.78 -5.75 15.47
C GLU A 138 8.19 -5.72 14.84
N GLU A 139 8.73 -6.88 14.47
CA GLU A 139 10.05 -6.99 13.81
C GLU A 139 10.11 -6.20 12.49
N ALA A 140 9.05 -6.24 11.69
CA ALA A 140 9.00 -5.53 10.42
C ALA A 140 8.96 -4.00 10.62
N LEU A 141 8.22 -3.54 11.64
CA LEU A 141 8.15 -2.13 12.00
C LEU A 141 9.50 -1.63 12.49
N GLU A 142 10.21 -2.40 13.32
CA GLU A 142 11.56 -2.08 13.78
C GLU A 142 12.57 -2.00 12.63
N ILE A 143 12.60 -3.00 11.74
CA ILE A 143 13.52 -3.04 10.59
C ILE A 143 13.29 -1.82 9.67
N LEU A 144 12.04 -1.40 9.50
CA LEU A 144 11.64 -0.31 8.61
C LEU A 144 11.60 1.07 9.28
N ASP A 145 12.01 1.16 10.56
CA ASP A 145 11.99 2.38 11.37
C ASP A 145 10.59 3.04 11.38
N TYR A 146 9.57 2.23 11.69
CA TYR A 146 8.23 2.67 12.06
C TYR A 146 8.07 2.52 13.58
N LYS A 147 7.61 3.59 14.24
CA LYS A 147 7.41 3.67 15.69
C LYS A 147 5.94 3.57 16.05
#